data_AF-A0A8T9AZ28-F1
#
_entry.id   AF-A0A8T9AZ28-F1
#
_cell.length_a   1.000
_cell.length_b   1.000
_cell.length_c   1.000
_cell.angle_alpha   90.00
_cell.angle_beta   90.00
_cell.angle_gamma   90.00
#
_symmetry.space_group_name_H-M   'P 1'
#
loop_
_entity.id
_entity.type
_entity.pdbx_description
1 polymer ?
#
loop_
_entity_poly.entity_id
_entity_poly.type
_entity_poly.pdbx_seq_one_letter_code
_entity_poly.pdbx_strand_id
1 'polypeptide(L)'
;RLQLCEEWNLVYSLEEDGVSLGTLYKKCDELRGLRNGFVLVVRDGEGGLFGAYLTEPPHPAPHYFGTGECFLWRASTLSSATLPNHLPPPPSTDTTNLQRSTTISNTASSLLSPTPVPPTHTGASTPERIRFKAFPYSGVNDYMMFCETGFLSVGGGDGHYGLWLDDSFEKGVSSHCLTFGNEPLSEEGEKFEVLGVEVWSIGNS
;
A
#
# COMPACT_ATOMS: atom_id res chain seq x y z
N ARG A 1 5.33 3.12 26.85
CA ARG A 1 5.99 1.84 26.49
C ARG A 1 5.09 1.23 25.43
N LEU A 2 5.45 1.33 24.14
CA LEU A 2 4.65 0.80 23.04
C LEU A 2 4.77 -0.72 23.10
N GLN A 3 3.67 -1.40 23.37
CA GLN A 3 3.61 -2.86 23.35
C GLN A 3 3.24 -3.24 21.92
N LEU A 4 4.20 -3.77 21.16
CA LEU A 4 4.00 -4.35 19.83
C LEU A 4 3.34 -5.73 19.99
N CYS A 5 2.12 -5.77 20.51
CA CYS A 5 1.26 -6.94 20.41
C CYS A 5 0.20 -6.60 19.37
N GLU A 6 0.58 -6.69 18.11
CA GLU A 6 -0.33 -6.46 16.99
C GLU A 6 -0.82 -7.85 16.56
N GLU A 7 -1.87 -8.33 17.21
CA GLU A 7 -2.57 -9.51 16.72
C GLU A 7 -3.40 -9.07 15.50
N TRP A 8 -3.04 -9.62 14.34
CA TRP A 8 -3.80 -9.43 13.11
C TRP A 8 -4.83 -10.55 13.01
N ASN A 9 -6.10 -10.17 12.93
CA ASN A 9 -7.21 -11.11 12.82
C ASN A 9 -7.91 -10.91 11.50
N LEU A 10 -7.99 -11.96 10.68
CA LEU A 10 -8.78 -11.95 9.46
C LEU A 10 -10.27 -11.90 9.84
N VAL A 11 -10.94 -10.80 9.47
CA VAL A 11 -12.36 -10.57 9.76
C VAL A 11 -13.21 -11.11 8.62
N TYR A 12 -12.81 -10.79 7.40
CA TYR A 12 -13.52 -11.15 6.17
C TYR A 12 -12.52 -11.46 5.06
N SER A 13 -12.79 -12.50 4.27
CA SER A 13 -12.13 -12.75 2.99
C SER A 13 -13.16 -13.17 1.95
N LEU A 14 -13.06 -12.62 0.74
CA LEU A 14 -13.91 -13.00 -0.39
C LEU A 14 -13.84 -14.51 -0.66
N GLU A 15 -12.67 -15.13 -0.47
CA GLU A 15 -12.44 -16.56 -0.68
C GLU A 15 -13.15 -17.43 0.38
N GLU A 16 -13.14 -17.00 1.64
CA GLU A 16 -13.70 -17.78 2.76
C GLU A 16 -15.20 -17.51 2.99
N ASP A 17 -15.64 -16.27 2.76
CA ASP A 17 -16.95 -15.77 3.19
C ASP A 17 -17.92 -15.47 2.03
N GLY A 18 -17.41 -15.52 0.80
CA GLY A 18 -18.18 -15.28 -0.42
C GLY A 18 -18.40 -13.79 -0.73
N VAL A 19 -18.94 -13.55 -1.92
CA VAL A 19 -18.98 -12.25 -2.62
C VAL A 19 -20.11 -11.31 -2.17
N SER A 20 -20.32 -11.16 -0.85
CA SER A 20 -21.39 -10.30 -0.32
C SER A 20 -20.88 -9.23 0.62
N LEU A 21 -21.06 -7.97 0.24
CA LEU A 21 -20.80 -6.82 1.11
C LEU A 21 -21.63 -6.86 2.39
N GLY A 22 -22.85 -7.41 2.33
CA GLY A 22 -23.67 -7.65 3.52
C GLY A 22 -23.02 -8.60 4.52
N THR A 23 -22.33 -9.65 4.04
CA THR A 23 -21.55 -10.56 4.89
C THR A 23 -20.35 -9.84 5.51
N LEU A 24 -19.61 -9.03 4.73
CA LEU A 24 -18.51 -8.21 5.25
C LEU A 24 -18.99 -7.31 6.39
N TYR A 25 -20.09 -6.56 6.19
CA TYR A 25 -20.64 -5.70 7.22
C TYR A 25 -21.08 -6.45 8.46
N LYS A 26 -21.71 -7.62 8.31
CA LYS A 26 -22.12 -8.45 9.45
C LYS A 26 -20.92 -8.88 10.30
N LYS A 27 -19.83 -9.32 9.67
CA LYS A 27 -18.61 -9.74 10.39
C LYS A 27 -17.90 -8.55 11.04
N CYS A 28 -17.89 -7.39 10.36
CA CYS A 28 -17.33 -6.15 10.91
C CYS A 28 -18.15 -5.58 12.08
N ASP A 29 -19.47 -5.83 12.12
CA ASP A 29 -20.36 -5.35 13.19
C ASP A 29 -19.99 -5.92 14.56
N GLU A 30 -19.46 -7.15 14.61
CA GLU A 30 -19.00 -7.81 15.84
C GLU A 30 -17.83 -7.07 16.52
N LEU A 31 -17.10 -6.26 15.76
CA LEU A 31 -15.93 -5.49 16.22
C LEU A 31 -16.26 -4.02 16.48
N ARG A 32 -17.52 -3.60 16.31
CA ARG A 32 -17.94 -2.21 16.58
C ARG A 32 -17.73 -1.84 18.04
N GLY A 33 -17.18 -0.65 18.27
CA GLY A 33 -16.93 -0.11 19.60
C GLY A 33 -15.61 -0.56 20.23
N LEU A 34 -14.90 -1.52 19.61
CA LEU A 34 -13.53 -1.85 19.98
C LEU A 34 -12.57 -0.80 19.39
N ARG A 35 -11.44 -0.57 20.06
CA ARG A 35 -10.41 0.37 19.61
C ARG A 35 -9.40 -0.33 18.70
N ASN A 36 -9.90 -0.93 17.63
CA ASN A 36 -9.10 -1.65 16.65
C ASN A 36 -8.92 -0.78 15.40
N GLY A 37 -7.77 -0.92 14.74
CA GLY A 37 -7.60 -0.48 13.36
C GLY A 37 -8.03 -1.59 12.40
N PHE A 38 -8.39 -1.24 11.17
CA PHE A 38 -8.78 -2.19 10.15
C PHE A 38 -7.99 -1.97 8.86
N VAL A 39 -7.59 -3.04 8.20
CA VAL A 39 -6.91 -2.97 6.90
C VAL A 39 -7.79 -3.66 5.88
N LEU A 40 -8.32 -2.87 4.95
CA LEU A 40 -8.96 -3.33 3.74
C LEU A 40 -7.89 -3.60 2.69
N VAL A 41 -7.89 -4.81 2.13
CA VAL A 41 -7.01 -5.26 1.06
C VAL A 41 -7.87 -5.62 -0.14
N VAL A 42 -7.50 -5.12 -1.31
CA VAL A 42 -8.13 -5.40 -2.60
C VAL A 42 -7.06 -5.90 -3.56
N ARG A 43 -7.36 -6.99 -4.25
CA ARG A 43 -6.59 -7.49 -5.39
C ARG A 43 -7.42 -7.35 -6.65
N ASP A 44 -6.88 -6.66 -7.65
CA ASP A 44 -7.55 -6.48 -8.94
C ASP A 44 -7.26 -7.62 -9.95
N GLY A 45 -7.81 -7.48 -11.16
CA GLY A 45 -7.68 -8.40 -12.30
C GLY A 45 -6.25 -8.51 -12.84
N GLU A 46 -5.49 -7.42 -12.80
CA GLU A 46 -4.09 -7.36 -13.22
C GLU A 46 -3.09 -7.79 -12.12
N GLY A 47 -3.59 -8.08 -10.91
CA GLY A 47 -2.79 -8.54 -9.77
C GLY A 47 -2.20 -7.40 -8.93
N GLY A 48 -2.65 -6.17 -9.16
CA GLY A 48 -2.40 -5.02 -8.30
C GLY A 48 -2.97 -5.22 -6.91
N LEU A 49 -2.22 -4.78 -5.89
CA LEU A 49 -2.59 -4.89 -4.49
C LEU A 49 -2.70 -3.49 -3.87
N PHE A 50 -3.87 -3.14 -3.36
CA PHE A 50 -4.12 -1.83 -2.78
C PHE A 50 -5.26 -1.89 -1.77
N GLY A 51 -5.53 -0.78 -1.11
CA GLY A 51 -6.64 -0.72 -0.17
C GLY A 51 -6.54 0.46 0.76
N ALA A 52 -6.99 0.25 1.99
CA ALA A 52 -7.07 1.31 2.99
C ALA A 52 -6.75 0.81 4.39
N TYR A 53 -6.21 1.71 5.21
CA TYR A 53 -6.31 1.60 6.66
C TYR A 53 -7.51 2.44 7.14
N LEU A 54 -8.32 1.85 8.01
CA LEU A 54 -9.57 2.40 8.51
C LEU A 54 -9.55 2.43 10.05
N THR A 55 -10.05 3.50 10.63
CA THR A 55 -10.14 3.65 12.10
C THR A 55 -11.40 3.09 12.71
N GLU A 56 -12.38 2.71 11.90
CA GLU A 56 -13.62 2.09 12.32
C GLU A 56 -13.93 0.92 11.36
N PRO A 57 -14.63 -0.13 11.84
CA PRO A 57 -15.02 -1.23 10.98
C PRO A 57 -15.95 -0.74 9.87
N PRO A 58 -15.87 -1.25 8.63
CA PRO A 58 -16.85 -0.92 7.60
C PRO A 58 -18.28 -1.30 8.02
N HIS A 59 -19.21 -0.35 7.95
CA HIS A 59 -20.63 -0.57 8.19
C HIS A 59 -21.49 0.50 7.50
N PRO A 60 -22.75 0.20 7.14
CA PRO A 60 -23.65 1.21 6.60
C PRO A 60 -23.85 2.37 7.57
N ALA A 61 -23.81 3.60 7.06
CA ALA A 61 -24.04 4.81 7.85
C ALA A 61 -24.68 5.91 7.00
N PRO A 62 -25.54 6.78 7.57
CA PRO A 62 -26.18 7.86 6.81
C PRO A 62 -25.22 9.00 6.42
N HIS A 63 -24.02 9.03 7.00
CA HIS A 63 -23.03 10.10 6.85
C HIS A 63 -21.62 9.49 6.77
N TYR A 64 -20.65 10.30 6.33
CA TYR A 64 -19.24 9.92 6.39
C TYR A 64 -18.78 9.70 7.84
N PHE A 65 -17.92 8.72 8.06
CA PHE A 65 -17.37 8.33 9.36
C PHE A 65 -15.90 7.93 9.24
N GLY A 66 -15.23 7.65 10.37
CA GLY A 66 -13.79 7.50 10.45
C GLY A 66 -13.07 8.79 10.84
N THR A 67 -11.74 8.70 11.00
CA THR A 67 -10.90 9.82 11.44
C THR A 67 -9.79 10.13 10.44
N GLY A 68 -9.06 11.23 10.67
CA GLY A 68 -7.89 11.60 9.87
C GLY A 68 -6.69 10.66 9.97
N GLU A 69 -6.78 9.56 10.73
CA GLU A 69 -5.78 8.49 10.72
C GLU A 69 -6.04 7.46 9.61
N CYS A 70 -7.21 7.51 8.94
CA CYS A 70 -7.45 6.73 7.73
C CYS A 70 -6.47 7.12 6.62
N PHE A 71 -6.06 6.15 5.80
CA PHE A 71 -5.23 6.41 4.62
C PHE A 71 -5.43 5.32 3.56
N LEU A 72 -5.25 5.68 2.29
CA LEU A 72 -5.20 4.70 1.20
C LEU A 72 -3.76 4.21 1.01
N TRP A 73 -3.59 3.03 0.45
CA TRP A 73 -2.28 2.50 0.13
C TRP A 73 -2.30 1.64 -1.14
N ARG A 74 -1.14 1.48 -1.76
CA ARG A 74 -0.90 0.50 -2.83
C ARG A 74 0.47 -0.14 -2.70
N ALA A 75 0.57 -1.38 -3.14
CA ALA A 75 1.78 -2.18 -3.16
C ALA A 75 1.99 -2.78 -4.56
N SER A 76 3.23 -2.76 -5.04
CA SER A 76 3.61 -3.47 -6.26
C SER A 76 4.83 -4.36 -6.02
N THR A 77 4.81 -5.54 -6.62
CA THR A 77 5.95 -6.45 -6.61
C THR A 77 6.85 -6.16 -7.80
N LEU A 78 8.07 -5.67 -7.52
CA LEU A 78 9.08 -5.54 -8.56
C LEU A 78 9.77 -6.89 -8.72
N SER A 79 9.41 -7.61 -9.79
CA SER A 79 10.20 -8.74 -10.23
C SER A 79 11.54 -8.25 -10.76
N SER A 80 12.59 -9.04 -10.57
CA SER A 80 13.95 -8.67 -11.00
C SER A 80 14.09 -8.51 -12.53
N ALA A 81 13.09 -8.96 -13.29
CA ALA A 81 13.06 -8.90 -14.75
C ALA A 81 12.64 -7.54 -15.32
N THR A 82 12.03 -6.65 -14.51
CA THR A 82 11.55 -5.32 -14.96
C THR A 82 12.47 -4.17 -14.59
N LEU A 83 13.64 -4.42 -13.99
CA LEU A 83 14.64 -3.37 -13.73
C LEU A 83 15.39 -3.00 -15.02
N PRO A 84 15.38 -1.72 -15.46
CA PRO A 84 16.36 -1.22 -16.42
C PRO A 84 17.75 -1.34 -15.79
N ASN A 85 18.69 -1.94 -16.53
CA ASN A 85 20.05 -2.33 -16.13
C ASN A 85 21.01 -1.16 -15.74
N HIS A 86 20.51 -0.02 -15.25
CA HIS A 86 21.33 1.16 -15.03
C HIS A 86 20.83 2.04 -13.86
N LEU A 87 20.78 1.49 -12.64
CA LEU A 87 20.86 2.34 -11.45
C LEU A 87 22.32 2.43 -10.98
N PRO A 88 22.79 3.62 -10.57
CA PRO A 88 24.08 3.73 -9.89
C PRO A 88 24.04 2.88 -8.60
N PRO A 89 25.13 2.21 -8.24
CA PRO A 89 25.19 1.48 -6.98
C PRO A 89 24.89 2.44 -5.82
N PRO A 90 24.24 1.96 -4.74
CA PRO A 90 24.05 2.76 -3.54
C PRO A 90 25.40 3.27 -3.03
N PRO A 91 25.45 4.46 -2.36
CA PRO A 91 26.68 4.91 -1.72
C PRO A 91 27.11 3.81 -0.75
N SER A 92 28.26 3.19 -1.02
CA SER A 92 28.80 2.13 -0.19
C SER A 92 28.94 2.67 1.24
N THR A 93 28.12 2.15 2.16
CA THR A 93 28.31 2.37 3.59
C THR A 93 29.51 1.57 4.01
N ASP A 94 30.70 2.15 3.82
CA ASP A 94 31.94 1.64 4.37
C ASP A 94 32.83 2.80 4.79
N THR A 95 32.44 3.48 5.88
CA THR A 95 33.24 4.52 6.52
C THR A 95 34.32 3.91 7.43
N THR A 96 35.06 2.91 6.94
CA THR A 96 36.06 2.20 7.75
C THR A 96 37.51 2.60 7.45
N ASN A 97 37.76 3.57 6.57
CA ASN A 97 39.11 4.12 6.40
C ASN A 97 39.12 5.65 6.24
N LEU A 98 38.81 6.38 7.31
CA LEU A 98 39.29 7.76 7.45
C LEU A 98 40.80 7.75 7.74
N GLN A 99 41.60 7.51 6.70
CA GLN A 99 43.01 7.90 6.73
C GLN A 99 43.15 9.33 6.24
N ARG A 100 43.22 10.23 7.23
CA ARG A 100 43.81 11.58 7.18
C ARG A 100 45.17 11.55 6.48
N SER A 101 45.38 12.36 5.43
CA SER A 101 46.62 13.11 5.18
C SER A 101 46.54 14.02 3.93
N THR A 102 47.37 15.05 3.95
CA THR A 102 47.33 16.33 3.24
C THR A 102 48.23 16.40 1.98
N THR A 103 48.10 17.52 1.26
CA THR A 103 49.09 18.23 0.39
C THR A 103 49.24 17.89 -1.12
N ILE A 104 48.70 18.79 -1.96
CA ILE A 104 49.31 19.59 -3.07
C ILE A 104 49.94 18.93 -4.33
N SER A 105 49.45 19.41 -5.50
CA SER A 105 50.08 19.66 -6.82
C SER A 105 50.10 18.64 -7.98
N ASN A 106 49.48 19.09 -9.08
CA ASN A 106 49.93 19.11 -10.49
C ASN A 106 50.71 17.91 -11.10
N THR A 107 50.15 17.27 -12.13
CA THR A 107 50.60 17.26 -13.55
C THR A 107 50.04 16.06 -14.31
N ALA A 108 50.00 16.18 -15.63
CA ALA A 108 49.35 15.32 -16.59
C ALA A 108 49.98 13.92 -16.79
N SER A 109 49.20 13.10 -17.50
CA SER A 109 49.61 11.98 -18.37
C SER A 109 49.52 10.54 -17.83
N SER A 110 48.47 9.87 -18.32
CA SER A 110 48.49 8.58 -19.02
C SER A 110 49.01 7.29 -18.34
N LEU A 111 48.16 6.26 -18.48
CA LEU A 111 48.42 4.81 -18.62
C LEU A 111 48.12 3.89 -17.42
N LEU A 112 47.07 3.08 -17.64
CA LEU A 112 46.89 1.65 -17.31
C LEU A 112 46.91 1.21 -15.84
N SER A 113 45.76 0.72 -15.35
CA SER A 113 45.59 -0.30 -14.28
C SER A 113 44.10 -0.75 -14.23
N PRO A 114 43.78 -1.92 -13.64
CA PRO A 114 43.41 -3.16 -14.32
C PRO A 114 41.89 -3.35 -14.46
N THR A 115 41.49 -4.25 -15.37
CA THR A 115 40.12 -4.78 -15.47
C THR A 115 39.67 -5.38 -14.12
N PRO A 116 38.51 -5.00 -13.58
CA PRO A 116 37.90 -5.75 -12.48
C PRO A 116 37.38 -7.06 -13.08
N VAL A 117 37.91 -8.17 -12.60
CA VAL A 117 37.34 -9.50 -12.81
C VAL A 117 35.91 -9.47 -12.25
N PRO A 118 34.85 -9.71 -13.04
CA PRO A 118 33.52 -9.89 -12.47
C PRO A 118 33.57 -11.15 -11.61
N PRO A 119 33.12 -11.10 -10.35
CA PRO A 119 33.14 -12.27 -9.51
C PRO A 119 32.16 -13.30 -10.06
N THR A 120 32.66 -14.53 -10.22
CA THR A 120 31.86 -15.73 -10.42
C THR A 120 31.04 -15.98 -9.17
N HIS A 121 29.89 -15.32 -9.06
CA HIS A 121 28.85 -15.69 -8.09
C HIS A 121 27.62 -16.16 -8.84
N THR A 122 27.55 -17.50 -8.90
CA THR A 122 26.32 -18.29 -8.99
C THR A 122 25.15 -17.61 -8.28
N GLY A 123 24.12 -17.28 -9.06
CA GLY A 123 22.72 -17.17 -8.62
C GLY A 123 22.44 -16.27 -7.42
N ALA A 124 22.43 -14.95 -7.61
CA ALA A 124 21.64 -14.09 -6.75
C ALA A 124 20.29 -13.85 -7.43
N SER A 125 19.27 -14.61 -7.07
CA SER A 125 17.90 -14.13 -7.24
C SER A 125 17.78 -12.89 -6.35
N THR A 126 17.78 -11.70 -6.93
CA THR A 126 17.40 -10.50 -6.19
C THR A 126 16.00 -10.75 -5.61
N PRO A 127 15.81 -10.61 -4.29
CA PRO A 127 14.50 -10.84 -3.69
C PRO A 127 13.50 -9.87 -4.33
N GLU A 128 12.32 -10.38 -4.66
CA GLU A 128 11.19 -9.59 -5.11
C GLU A 128 11.02 -8.39 -4.17
N ARG A 129 11.12 -7.18 -4.72
CA ARG A 129 11.10 -5.96 -3.89
C ARG A 129 9.68 -5.42 -3.89
N ILE A 130 9.01 -5.49 -2.75
CA ILE A 130 7.72 -4.83 -2.57
C ILE A 130 7.95 -3.33 -2.50
N ARG A 131 7.28 -2.57 -3.37
CA ARG A 131 7.19 -1.12 -3.30
C ARG A 131 5.85 -0.76 -2.70
N PHE A 132 5.86 -0.05 -1.57
CA PHE A 132 4.67 0.43 -0.89
C PHE A 132 4.54 1.94 -1.05
N LYS A 133 3.32 2.43 -1.30
CA LYS A 133 2.98 3.86 -1.29
C LYS A 133 1.71 4.05 -0.45
N ALA A 134 1.77 4.98 0.50
CA ALA A 134 0.60 5.42 1.28
C ALA A 134 0.16 6.83 0.86
N PHE A 135 -1.12 7.09 1.00
CA PHE A 135 -1.81 8.35 0.72
C PHE A 135 -2.51 8.80 2.00
N PRO A 136 -1.80 9.57 2.85
CA PRO A 136 -2.35 10.01 4.12
C PRO A 136 -3.45 11.05 3.93
N TYR A 137 -4.24 11.28 4.97
CA TYR A 137 -5.24 12.33 5.00
C TYR A 137 -4.66 13.70 4.63
N SER A 138 -5.30 14.40 3.68
CA SER A 138 -4.86 15.68 3.13
C SER A 138 -5.24 16.89 4.00
N GLY A 139 -6.24 16.76 4.87
CA GLY A 139 -6.83 17.88 5.61
C GLY A 139 -7.86 18.72 4.83
N VAL A 140 -8.21 18.34 3.60
CA VAL A 140 -9.09 19.16 2.73
C VAL A 140 -10.58 18.98 3.08
N ASN A 141 -11.01 17.77 3.45
CA ASN A 141 -12.37 17.46 3.89
C ASN A 141 -12.40 16.17 4.71
N ASP A 142 -13.47 15.94 5.47
CA ASP A 142 -13.59 14.77 6.37
C ASP A 142 -14.36 13.59 5.75
N TYR A 143 -14.33 13.43 4.42
CA TYR A 143 -15.07 12.36 3.71
C TYR A 143 -14.31 11.02 3.70
N MET A 144 -13.99 10.50 4.89
CA MET A 144 -13.09 9.36 5.09
C MET A 144 -13.69 8.03 4.62
N MET A 145 -14.83 7.62 5.16
CA MET A 145 -15.53 6.40 4.76
C MET A 145 -17.00 6.69 4.56
N PHE A 146 -17.59 6.12 3.50
CA PHE A 146 -19.03 6.15 3.29
C PHE A 146 -19.49 4.83 2.72
N CYS A 147 -20.39 4.18 3.44
CA CYS A 147 -20.82 2.83 3.22
C CYS A 147 -22.34 2.80 3.17
N GLU A 148 -22.88 2.19 2.12
CA GLU A 148 -24.29 1.90 1.96
C GLU A 148 -24.48 0.39 1.75
N THR A 149 -25.73 -0.06 1.65
CA THR A 149 -26.01 -1.47 1.34
C THR A 149 -25.50 -1.88 -0.04
N GLY A 150 -25.42 -0.93 -0.98
CA GLY A 150 -25.02 -1.18 -2.36
C GLY A 150 -23.54 -0.93 -2.67
N PHE A 151 -22.78 -0.33 -1.75
CA PHE A 151 -21.35 -0.06 -1.97
C PHE A 151 -20.60 0.27 -0.69
N LEU A 152 -19.28 0.11 -0.74
CA LEU A 152 -18.32 0.61 0.23
C LEU A 152 -17.41 1.63 -0.45
N SER A 153 -17.16 2.77 0.19
CA SER A 153 -16.21 3.76 -0.30
C SER A 153 -15.29 4.31 0.79
N VAL A 154 -14.06 4.63 0.39
CA VAL A 154 -13.01 5.21 1.22
C VAL A 154 -12.38 6.39 0.48
N GLY A 155 -12.51 7.58 1.06
CA GLY A 155 -12.04 8.84 0.51
C GLY A 155 -12.99 9.39 -0.53
N GLY A 156 -13.40 10.65 -0.37
CA GLY A 156 -14.33 11.31 -1.26
C GLY A 156 -13.90 12.72 -1.67
N GLY A 157 -14.82 13.42 -2.32
CA GLY A 157 -14.67 14.81 -2.70
C GLY A 157 -14.73 15.03 -4.21
N ASP A 158 -15.38 16.13 -4.60
CA ASP A 158 -15.59 16.52 -6.00
C ASP A 158 -16.23 15.42 -6.87
N GLY A 159 -17.11 14.61 -6.29
CA GLY A 159 -17.81 13.52 -7.00
C GLY A 159 -17.00 12.26 -7.27
N HIS A 160 -15.76 12.18 -6.78
CA HIS A 160 -14.86 11.04 -6.98
C HIS A 160 -14.59 10.31 -5.66
N TYR A 161 -14.27 9.03 -5.77
CA TYR A 161 -13.86 8.19 -4.63
C TYR A 161 -12.41 7.77 -4.77
N GLY A 162 -11.68 7.78 -3.65
CA GLY A 162 -10.32 7.25 -3.61
C GLY A 162 -10.32 5.73 -3.82
N LEU A 163 -11.28 5.05 -3.21
CA LEU A 163 -11.62 3.65 -3.45
C LEU A 163 -13.13 3.45 -3.29
N TRP A 164 -13.75 2.74 -4.22
CA TRP A 164 -15.15 2.35 -4.20
C TRP A 164 -15.27 0.89 -4.67
N LEU A 165 -16.12 0.12 -4.02
CA LEU A 165 -16.41 -1.29 -4.35
C LEU A 165 -17.93 -1.50 -4.36
N ASP A 166 -18.43 -2.29 -5.33
CA ASP A 166 -19.83 -2.69 -5.37
C ASP A 166 -20.19 -3.76 -4.32
N ASP A 167 -21.49 -4.03 -4.17
CA ASP A 167 -22.01 -4.95 -3.15
C ASP A 167 -21.72 -6.44 -3.43
N SER A 168 -21.42 -6.77 -4.68
CA SER A 168 -21.03 -8.11 -5.13
C SER A 168 -19.52 -8.33 -5.22
N PHE A 169 -18.68 -7.33 -4.89
CA PHE A 169 -17.23 -7.38 -5.06
C PHE A 169 -16.80 -7.88 -6.46
N GLU A 170 -17.50 -7.42 -7.49
CA GLU A 170 -17.14 -7.71 -8.89
C GLU A 170 -16.36 -6.54 -9.48
N LYS A 171 -16.74 -5.31 -9.13
CA LYS A 171 -16.22 -4.09 -9.75
C LYS A 171 -15.82 -3.09 -8.69
N GLY A 172 -14.71 -2.41 -8.97
CA GLY A 172 -14.26 -1.28 -8.20
C GLY A 172 -13.97 -0.05 -9.04
N VAL A 173 -13.92 1.09 -8.35
CA VAL A 173 -13.51 2.37 -8.90
C VAL A 173 -12.48 3.01 -7.97
N SER A 174 -11.43 3.59 -8.54
CA SER A 174 -10.45 4.39 -7.81
C SER A 174 -10.04 5.58 -8.67
N SER A 175 -10.29 6.79 -8.18
CA SER A 175 -9.85 8.02 -8.83
C SER A 175 -9.13 8.92 -7.81
N HIS A 176 -8.62 10.04 -8.28
CA HIS A 176 -8.11 11.06 -7.39
C HIS A 176 -9.25 11.63 -6.53
N CYS A 177 -9.09 11.60 -5.20
CA CYS A 177 -10.02 12.22 -4.28
C CYS A 177 -9.36 13.33 -3.45
N LEU A 178 -10.15 14.32 -3.04
CA LEU A 178 -9.66 15.43 -2.22
C LEU A 178 -9.24 14.98 -0.82
N THR A 179 -9.90 13.96 -0.24
CA THR A 179 -9.61 13.47 1.12
C THR A 179 -8.17 12.98 1.26
N PHE A 180 -7.63 12.25 0.28
CA PHE A 180 -6.29 11.64 0.38
C PHE A 180 -5.29 12.15 -0.65
N GLY A 181 -5.73 12.91 -1.66
CA GLY A 181 -4.88 13.38 -2.75
C GLY A 181 -4.20 12.22 -3.50
N ASN A 182 -4.83 11.05 -3.53
CA ASN A 182 -4.29 9.86 -4.17
C ASN A 182 -4.39 9.97 -5.69
N GLU A 183 -3.56 9.22 -6.41
CA GLU A 183 -3.85 8.84 -7.79
C GLU A 183 -4.71 7.56 -7.82
N PRO A 184 -5.28 7.15 -8.98
CA PRO A 184 -5.90 5.83 -9.11
C PRO A 184 -5.00 4.72 -8.56
N LEU A 185 -5.57 3.85 -7.73
CA LEU A 185 -4.83 2.83 -6.99
C LEU A 185 -4.48 1.62 -7.86
N SER A 186 -5.37 1.22 -8.77
CA SER A 186 -5.17 0.13 -9.73
C SER A 186 -4.36 0.60 -10.94
N GLU A 187 -3.56 -0.31 -11.50
CA GLU A 187 -2.85 -0.08 -12.75
C GLU A 187 -3.74 -0.30 -14.00
N GLU A 188 -4.91 -0.96 -13.85
CA GLU A 188 -5.95 -1.10 -14.89
C GLU A 188 -6.57 0.24 -15.30
N GLY A 189 -6.46 1.23 -14.41
CA GLY A 189 -7.03 2.57 -14.55
C GLY A 189 -8.04 2.88 -13.45
N GLU A 190 -9.00 3.76 -13.75
CA GLU A 190 -9.98 4.19 -12.75
C GLU A 190 -11.02 3.13 -12.40
N LYS A 191 -11.27 2.19 -13.29
CA LYS A 191 -12.20 1.08 -13.10
C LYS A 191 -11.40 -0.21 -13.16
N PHE A 192 -11.69 -1.13 -12.25
CA PHE A 192 -10.98 -2.39 -12.16
C PHE A 192 -11.92 -3.54 -11.80
N GLU A 193 -11.56 -4.75 -12.23
CA GLU A 193 -12.22 -5.97 -11.78
C GLU A 193 -11.66 -6.39 -10.42
N VAL A 194 -12.52 -6.87 -9.53
CA VAL A 194 -12.12 -7.32 -8.20
C VAL A 194 -11.91 -8.84 -8.22
N LEU A 195 -10.71 -9.29 -7.87
CA LEU A 195 -10.40 -10.71 -7.72
C LEU A 195 -10.31 -11.17 -6.27
N GLY A 196 -10.06 -10.25 -5.34
CA GLY A 196 -9.97 -10.57 -3.93
C GLY A 196 -10.22 -9.36 -3.05
N VAL A 197 -10.87 -9.59 -1.93
CA VAL A 197 -11.08 -8.60 -0.87
C VAL A 197 -10.81 -9.27 0.47
N GLU A 198 -10.02 -8.63 1.31
CA GLU A 198 -9.84 -9.03 2.71
C GLU A 198 -10.02 -7.82 3.63
N VAL A 199 -10.55 -8.07 4.82
CA VAL A 199 -10.54 -7.11 5.93
C VAL A 199 -9.85 -7.76 7.12
N TRP A 200 -8.79 -7.12 7.58
CA TRP A 200 -8.05 -7.49 8.77
C TRP A 200 -8.33 -6.51 9.89
N SER A 201 -8.42 -6.97 11.14
CA SER A 201 -8.42 -6.11 12.32
C SER A 201 -7.08 -6.19 13.04
N ILE A 202 -6.61 -5.06 13.53
CA ILE A 202 -5.34 -4.88 14.23
C ILE A 202 -5.63 -4.21 15.57
N GLY A 203 -5.34 -4.91 16.66
CA GLY A 203 -5.59 -4.42 18.00
C GLY A 203 -5.75 -5.57 18.99
N ASN A 204 -5.76 -5.24 20.28
CA ASN A 204 -5.98 -6.24 21.31
C ASN A 204 -7.48 -6.60 21.35
N SER A 205 -7.75 -7.89 21.14
CA SER A 205 -9.05 -8.55 21.29
C SER A 205 -9.55 -8.57 22.73
#